data_AF-A0A0S3SP75-F1
#
_entry.id   AF-A0A0S3SP75-F1
#
_cell.length_a   1.000
_cell.length_b   1.000
_cell.length_c   1.000
_cell.angle_alpha   90.00
_cell.angle_beta   90.00
_cell.angle_gamma   90.00
#
_symmetry.space_group_name_H-M   'P 1'
#
loop_
_entity.id
_entity.type
_entity.pdbx_description
1 polymer ?
#
loop_
_entity_poly.entity_id
_entity_poly.type
_entity_poly.pdbx_seq_one_letter_code
_entity_poly.pdbx_strand_id
1 'polypeptide(L)'
;MAALKITLTPPLEAENALETSLREAFESQITSLRPPFSLAIPSPDQYTLLNRAILHGVLTEPQFAKTHIKHLHAIVTDGYATFVTLLLGLVNHLYPKLLASVKTQLLWLTDQTVCVLGIGYDAVLVSLLRQIVGADCSDGNLWLCSKLVTLFLEHWGRLLEDSPHVLSFALYTFLRVLTDHCRGGSVEKLETLKTLEIHLCVKIMREEFHLCLKIGRDFIRLLQDLVHVPEFRAMLKDIVFNPCVFNVVGFQFKDVAQMYSTRTSSKYSLLRINPDMETQLRFLLTSIKLGHQKRHQVWFAKKFLNEPDKEFVIIDIVRFICCAHHPPNEIIQSDIVPRWALIGWLLTSCRRNHVVANVKLALFYDWLFFDERVDTIMNIEPAVLLMVHSIPKYVDITHALLEFLLHLVDSYDVERKSVLVKGVSSAFQLLVRKGVIRSLDVLISCPALHPALKERLKRLLACGKLESS
;
A
#
# COMPACT_ATOMS: atom_id res chain seq x y z
N MET A 1 -34.96 7.31 16.73
CA MET A 1 -34.20 7.81 15.55
C MET A 1 -32.68 7.64 15.65
N ALA A 2 -32.04 7.59 16.83
CA ALA A 2 -30.58 7.35 16.92
C ALA A 2 -30.15 5.90 16.60
N ALA A 3 -31.06 4.92 16.71
CA ALA A 3 -30.75 3.48 16.64
C ALA A 3 -30.52 2.91 15.22
N LEU A 4 -30.63 3.72 14.16
CA LEU A 4 -30.51 3.27 12.76
C LEU A 4 -29.33 3.90 12.01
N LYS A 5 -28.53 4.77 12.65
CA LYS A 5 -27.38 5.38 11.99
C LYS A 5 -26.19 4.43 12.02
N ILE A 6 -25.48 4.31 10.90
CA ILE A 6 -24.27 3.48 10.80
C ILE A 6 -22.98 4.31 10.82
N THR A 7 -23.06 5.61 10.51
CA THR A 7 -21.92 6.55 10.56
C THR A 7 -22.02 7.61 11.68
N LEU A 8 -20.86 8.13 12.07
CA LEU A 8 -20.71 9.40 12.79
C LEU A 8 -20.77 10.55 11.77
N THR A 9 -21.97 11.08 11.51
CA THR A 9 -22.15 12.23 10.59
C THR A 9 -22.07 13.55 11.37
N PRO A 10 -21.13 14.46 11.06
CA PRO A 10 -21.14 15.81 11.59
C PRO A 10 -22.40 16.59 11.15
N PRO A 11 -22.85 17.61 11.91
CA PRO A 11 -24.12 18.31 11.65
C PRO A 11 -24.26 18.98 10.27
N LEU A 12 -23.14 19.29 9.61
CA LEU A 12 -23.09 20.01 8.33
C LEU A 12 -22.69 19.12 7.15
N GLU A 13 -22.49 17.82 7.38
CA GLU A 13 -22.12 16.90 6.32
C GLU A 13 -23.37 16.32 5.64
N ALA A 14 -23.40 16.35 4.31
CA ALA A 14 -24.49 15.78 3.52
C ALA A 14 -24.57 14.27 3.75
N GLU A 15 -25.79 13.72 3.71
CA GLU A 15 -25.98 12.28 3.83
C GLU A 15 -25.31 11.53 2.66
N ASN A 16 -24.68 10.40 2.98
CA ASN A 16 -24.06 9.57 1.96
C ASN A 16 -25.13 8.72 1.27
N ALA A 17 -25.17 8.76 -0.07
CA ALA A 17 -26.17 8.05 -0.87
C ALA A 17 -26.22 6.53 -0.60
N LEU A 18 -25.09 5.89 -0.31
CA LEU A 18 -25.05 4.47 0.03
C LEU A 18 -25.70 4.23 1.40
N GLU A 19 -25.35 5.02 2.41
CA GLU A 19 -25.97 4.91 3.75
C GLU A 19 -27.48 5.15 3.69
N THR A 20 -27.91 6.20 2.98
CA THR A 20 -29.34 6.51 2.78
C THR A 20 -30.06 5.35 2.09
N SER A 21 -29.50 4.81 1.00
CA SER A 21 -30.10 3.69 0.27
C SER A 21 -30.24 2.42 1.11
N LEU A 22 -29.25 2.13 1.98
CA LEU A 22 -29.29 0.99 2.89
C LEU A 22 -30.38 1.17 3.96
N ARG A 23 -30.48 2.37 4.54
CA ARG A 23 -31.46 2.71 5.57
C ARG A 23 -32.90 2.64 5.03
N GLU A 24 -33.16 3.24 3.87
CA GLU A 24 -34.47 3.20 3.22
C GLU A 24 -34.89 1.77 2.83
N ALA A 25 -33.95 0.96 2.35
CA ALA A 25 -34.21 -0.45 2.08
C ALA A 25 -34.60 -1.22 3.34
N PHE A 26 -33.92 -0.96 4.47
CA PHE A 26 -34.24 -1.57 5.75
C PHE A 26 -35.63 -1.17 6.25
N GLU A 27 -35.93 0.14 6.24
CA GLU A 27 -37.21 0.65 6.70
C GLU A 27 -38.38 0.11 5.87
N SER A 28 -38.20 -0.02 4.54
CA SER A 28 -39.22 -0.57 3.65
C SER A 28 -39.38 -2.09 3.73
N GLN A 29 -38.37 -2.85 4.17
CA GLN A 29 -38.38 -4.32 4.21
C GLN A 29 -38.37 -4.90 5.62
N ILE A 30 -38.50 -4.09 6.68
CA ILE A 30 -38.35 -4.56 8.06
C ILE A 30 -39.27 -5.73 8.42
N THR A 31 -40.50 -5.74 7.88
CA THR A 31 -41.47 -6.83 8.06
C THR A 31 -41.02 -8.11 7.36
N SER A 32 -40.51 -8.00 6.12
CA SER A 32 -39.95 -9.11 5.34
C SER A 32 -38.66 -9.69 5.96
N LEU A 33 -37.98 -8.94 6.83
CA LEU A 33 -36.78 -9.38 7.55
C LEU A 33 -37.06 -10.11 8.87
N ARG A 34 -38.33 -10.32 9.22
CA ARG A 34 -38.74 -11.10 10.39
C ARG A 34 -39.47 -12.37 9.94
N PRO A 35 -39.37 -13.47 10.72
CA PRO A 35 -40.20 -14.65 10.47
C PRO A 35 -41.69 -14.32 10.54
N PRO A 36 -42.55 -14.96 9.72
CA PRO A 36 -42.20 -15.98 8.73
C PRO A 36 -41.61 -15.38 7.45
N PHE A 37 -40.55 -16.02 6.92
CA PHE A 37 -39.93 -15.60 5.67
C PHE A 37 -40.72 -16.10 4.46
N SER A 38 -40.74 -15.29 3.40
CA SER A 38 -41.31 -15.71 2.11
C SER A 38 -40.52 -16.87 1.52
N LEU A 39 -41.24 -17.87 1.00
CA LEU A 39 -40.65 -18.97 0.24
C LEU A 39 -40.56 -18.67 -1.26
N ALA A 40 -41.10 -17.53 -1.70
CA ALA A 40 -41.04 -17.12 -3.10
C ALA A 40 -39.61 -16.67 -3.46
N ILE A 41 -39.13 -17.10 -4.63
CA ILE A 41 -37.86 -16.63 -5.17
C ILE A 41 -38.01 -15.13 -5.49
N PRO A 42 -37.17 -14.26 -4.93
CA PRO A 42 -37.28 -12.83 -5.17
C PRO A 42 -36.94 -12.51 -6.62
N SER A 43 -37.68 -11.57 -7.22
CA SER A 43 -37.26 -10.93 -8.48
C SER A 43 -35.92 -10.19 -8.30
N PRO A 44 -35.17 -9.88 -9.39
CA PRO A 44 -33.88 -9.19 -9.28
C PRO A 44 -33.90 -7.89 -8.47
N ASP A 45 -34.95 -7.08 -8.63
CA ASP A 45 -35.13 -5.83 -7.88
C ASP A 45 -35.41 -6.09 -6.39
N GLN A 46 -36.27 -7.07 -6.10
CA GLN A 46 -36.55 -7.49 -4.73
C GLN A 46 -35.30 -8.08 -4.07
N TYR A 47 -34.51 -8.87 -4.80
CA TYR A 47 -33.27 -9.43 -4.31
C TYR A 47 -32.28 -8.34 -3.92
N THR A 48 -32.10 -7.33 -4.78
CA THR A 48 -31.23 -6.18 -4.49
C THR A 48 -31.70 -5.40 -3.27
N LEU A 49 -33.02 -5.15 -3.17
CA LEU A 49 -33.61 -4.44 -2.04
C LEU A 49 -33.45 -5.22 -0.73
N LEU A 50 -33.70 -6.53 -0.74
CA LEU A 50 -33.52 -7.41 0.41
C LEU A 50 -32.05 -7.46 0.84
N ASN A 51 -31.09 -7.53 -0.09
CA ASN A 51 -29.66 -7.50 0.24
C ASN A 51 -29.25 -6.22 0.97
N ARG A 52 -29.73 -5.05 0.51
CA ARG A 52 -29.51 -3.75 1.18
C ARG A 52 -30.12 -3.74 2.58
N ALA A 53 -31.36 -4.21 2.69
CA ALA A 53 -32.08 -4.27 3.95
C ALA A 53 -31.40 -5.21 4.96
N ILE A 54 -31.03 -6.43 4.53
CA ILE A 54 -30.29 -7.41 5.34
C ILE A 54 -28.97 -6.81 5.81
N LEU A 55 -28.19 -6.19 4.92
CA LEU A 55 -26.91 -5.59 5.27
C LEU A 55 -27.08 -4.54 6.36
N HIS A 56 -27.99 -3.59 6.17
CA HIS A 56 -28.28 -2.57 7.17
C HIS A 56 -28.76 -3.18 8.49
N GLY A 57 -29.69 -4.14 8.43
CA GLY A 57 -30.22 -4.84 9.61
C GLY A 57 -29.14 -5.54 10.42
N VAL A 58 -28.20 -6.23 9.78
CA VAL A 58 -27.06 -6.85 10.48
C VAL A 58 -26.15 -5.82 11.16
N LEU A 59 -25.97 -4.65 10.54
CA LEU A 59 -25.12 -3.59 11.07
C LEU A 59 -25.76 -2.84 12.24
N THR A 60 -27.08 -2.70 12.26
CA THR A 60 -27.81 -1.93 13.29
C THR A 60 -28.48 -2.80 14.35
N GLU A 61 -28.76 -4.07 14.07
CA GLU A 61 -29.42 -5.00 14.99
C GLU A 61 -28.59 -6.28 15.24
N PRO A 62 -27.46 -6.21 15.97
CA PRO A 62 -26.57 -7.36 16.19
C PRO A 62 -27.27 -8.59 16.79
N GLN A 63 -28.32 -8.39 17.59
CA GLN A 63 -29.11 -9.46 18.19
C GLN A 63 -29.85 -10.33 17.15
N PHE A 64 -30.10 -9.79 15.94
CA PHE A 64 -30.76 -10.49 14.84
C PHE A 64 -29.80 -10.87 13.71
N ALA A 65 -28.50 -10.58 13.83
CA ALA A 65 -27.50 -10.80 12.78
C ALA A 65 -27.51 -12.23 12.21
N LYS A 66 -27.57 -13.25 13.07
CA LYS A 66 -27.64 -14.67 12.66
C LYS A 66 -28.91 -14.98 11.85
N THR A 67 -30.03 -14.36 12.21
CA THR A 67 -31.30 -14.52 11.51
C THR A 67 -31.24 -13.88 10.13
N HIS A 68 -30.70 -12.66 10.03
CA HIS A 68 -30.51 -11.97 8.76
C HIS A 68 -29.55 -12.71 7.82
N ILE A 69 -28.45 -13.27 8.33
CA ILE A 69 -27.52 -14.08 7.52
C ILE A 69 -28.16 -15.40 7.07
N LYS A 70 -28.93 -16.08 7.92
CA LYS A 70 -29.71 -17.24 7.49
C LYS A 70 -30.70 -16.88 6.38
N HIS A 71 -31.35 -15.72 6.47
CA HIS A 71 -32.24 -15.23 5.43
C HIS A 71 -31.47 -14.98 4.13
N LEU A 72 -30.28 -14.34 4.18
CA LEU A 72 -29.41 -14.15 3.01
C LEU A 72 -29.07 -15.48 2.33
N HIS A 73 -28.66 -16.49 3.09
CA HIS A 73 -28.35 -17.81 2.57
C HIS A 73 -29.54 -18.47 1.87
N ALA A 74 -30.76 -18.25 2.38
CA ALA A 74 -31.98 -18.82 1.82
C ALA A 74 -32.41 -18.16 0.49
N ILE A 75 -32.04 -16.89 0.27
CA ILE A 75 -32.46 -16.14 -0.93
C ILE A 75 -31.36 -15.98 -1.98
N VAL A 76 -30.14 -16.46 -1.71
CA VAL A 76 -28.98 -16.22 -2.57
C VAL A 76 -29.17 -16.85 -3.95
N THR A 77 -28.86 -16.09 -5.00
CA THR A 77 -28.95 -16.55 -6.40
C THR A 77 -27.72 -16.22 -7.25
N ASP A 78 -26.80 -15.39 -6.73
CA ASP A 78 -25.65 -14.84 -7.47
C ASP A 78 -24.31 -15.13 -6.79
N GLY A 79 -24.24 -16.19 -5.98
CA GLY A 79 -23.03 -16.51 -5.21
C GLY A 79 -22.62 -15.39 -4.25
N TYR A 80 -23.59 -14.66 -3.69
CA TYR A 80 -23.40 -13.52 -2.77
C TYR A 80 -22.82 -12.25 -3.42
N ALA A 81 -22.63 -12.21 -4.74
CA ALA A 81 -21.96 -11.09 -5.43
C ALA A 81 -22.57 -9.72 -5.11
N THR A 82 -23.90 -9.61 -5.11
CA THR A 82 -24.62 -8.37 -4.77
C THR A 82 -24.35 -7.95 -3.33
N PHE A 83 -24.42 -8.89 -2.37
CA PHE A 83 -24.16 -8.60 -0.96
C PHE A 83 -22.71 -8.15 -0.74
N VAL A 84 -21.76 -8.88 -1.32
CA VAL A 84 -20.32 -8.59 -1.23
C VAL A 84 -20.00 -7.23 -1.85
N THR A 85 -20.64 -6.87 -2.96
CA THR A 85 -20.48 -5.55 -3.59
C THR A 85 -20.95 -4.41 -2.67
N LEU A 86 -22.07 -4.59 -1.97
CA LEU A 86 -22.54 -3.62 -0.98
C LEU A 86 -21.57 -3.50 0.20
N LEU A 87 -21.06 -4.65 0.69
CA LEU A 87 -20.08 -4.70 1.77
C LEU A 87 -18.77 -3.99 1.38
N LEU A 88 -18.29 -4.23 0.16
CA LEU A 88 -17.13 -3.55 -0.42
C LEU A 88 -17.35 -2.02 -0.49
N GLY A 89 -18.53 -1.59 -0.91
CA GLY A 89 -18.93 -0.17 -0.92
C GLY A 89 -18.85 0.48 0.45
N LEU A 90 -19.33 -0.21 1.50
CA LEU A 90 -19.22 0.27 2.88
C LEU A 90 -17.75 0.44 3.30
N VAL A 91 -16.90 -0.54 3.02
CA VAL A 91 -15.48 -0.48 3.37
C VAL A 91 -14.80 0.70 2.66
N ASN A 92 -15.01 0.85 1.35
CA ASN A 92 -14.31 1.85 0.55
C ASN A 92 -14.76 3.28 0.85
N HIS A 93 -16.05 3.50 1.12
CA HIS A 93 -16.62 4.84 1.19
C HIS A 93 -16.95 5.31 2.60
N LEU A 94 -17.23 4.39 3.53
CA LEU A 94 -17.78 4.73 4.84
C LEU A 94 -16.92 4.27 6.01
N TYR A 95 -15.98 3.33 5.84
CA TYR A 95 -15.23 2.71 6.94
C TYR A 95 -14.66 3.70 7.98
N PRO A 96 -13.97 4.80 7.60
CA PRO A 96 -13.42 5.73 8.59
C PRO A 96 -14.48 6.33 9.50
N LYS A 97 -15.71 6.48 9.01
CA LYS A 97 -16.85 7.12 9.68
C LYS A 97 -17.78 6.15 10.38
N LEU A 98 -17.63 4.84 10.16
CA LEU A 98 -18.50 3.84 10.79
C LEU A 98 -18.35 3.87 12.32
N LEU A 99 -19.48 3.67 13.01
CA LEU A 99 -19.51 3.46 14.46
C LEU A 99 -18.72 2.19 14.85
N ALA A 100 -18.19 2.14 16.07
CA ALA A 100 -17.39 1.01 16.55
C ALA A 100 -18.16 -0.33 16.55
N SER A 101 -19.44 -0.31 16.96
CA SER A 101 -20.33 -1.47 16.89
C SER A 101 -20.53 -1.94 15.44
N VAL A 102 -20.70 -1.00 14.51
CA VAL A 102 -20.90 -1.26 13.08
C VAL A 102 -19.63 -1.85 12.46
N LYS A 103 -18.44 -1.34 12.80
CA LYS A 103 -17.16 -1.95 12.37
C LYS A 103 -17.02 -3.39 12.84
N THR A 104 -17.49 -3.68 14.06
CA THR A 104 -17.48 -5.06 14.60
C THR A 104 -18.38 -5.98 13.77
N GLN A 105 -19.60 -5.55 13.47
CA GLN A 105 -20.53 -6.30 12.62
C GLN A 105 -20.03 -6.43 11.19
N LEU A 106 -19.38 -5.40 10.63
CA LEU A 106 -18.78 -5.41 9.29
C LEU A 106 -17.68 -6.48 9.17
N LEU A 107 -16.79 -6.59 10.16
CA LEU A 107 -15.75 -7.61 10.17
C LEU A 107 -16.33 -9.01 10.37
N TRP A 108 -17.36 -9.14 11.22
CA TRP A 108 -18.09 -10.41 11.34
C TRP A 108 -18.75 -10.82 10.02
N LEU A 109 -19.40 -9.89 9.31
CA LEU A 109 -19.97 -10.14 7.99
C LEU A 109 -18.91 -10.57 6.98
N THR A 110 -17.73 -9.94 7.02
CA THR A 110 -16.61 -10.29 6.15
C THR A 110 -16.15 -11.73 6.40
N ASP A 111 -16.03 -12.13 7.67
CA ASP A 111 -15.74 -13.51 8.05
C ASP A 111 -16.80 -14.50 7.51
N GLN A 112 -18.09 -14.15 7.59
CA GLN A 112 -19.16 -14.95 7.03
C GLN A 112 -19.09 -15.05 5.49
N THR A 113 -18.71 -13.97 4.78
CA THR A 113 -18.56 -14.02 3.31
C THR A 113 -17.36 -14.88 2.88
N VAL A 114 -16.29 -14.93 3.68
CA VAL A 114 -15.15 -15.84 3.47
C VAL A 114 -15.57 -17.30 3.70
N CYS A 115 -16.37 -17.58 4.75
CA CYS A 115 -16.87 -18.93 5.03
C CYS A 115 -17.63 -19.56 3.86
N VAL A 116 -18.34 -18.75 3.09
CA VAL A 116 -19.15 -19.20 1.94
C VAL A 116 -18.49 -18.95 0.58
N LEU A 117 -17.23 -18.49 0.56
CA LEU A 117 -16.50 -18.11 -0.66
C LEU A 117 -17.32 -17.18 -1.58
N GLY A 118 -17.97 -16.17 -0.99
CA GLY A 118 -18.85 -15.26 -1.72
C GLY A 118 -18.09 -14.50 -2.82
N ILE A 119 -18.62 -14.44 -4.03
CA ILE A 119 -17.92 -13.89 -5.19
C ILE A 119 -17.46 -12.45 -4.91
N GLY A 120 -16.14 -12.22 -4.94
CA GLY A 120 -15.50 -10.93 -4.66
C GLY A 120 -15.09 -10.68 -3.20
N TYR A 121 -15.15 -11.69 -2.31
CA TYR A 121 -14.77 -11.53 -0.90
C TYR A 121 -13.30 -11.09 -0.73
N ASP A 122 -12.44 -11.49 -1.66
CA ASP A 122 -11.03 -11.11 -1.75
C ASP A 122 -10.86 -9.59 -1.86
N ALA A 123 -11.68 -8.93 -2.68
CA ALA A 123 -11.68 -7.48 -2.82
C ALA A 123 -12.06 -6.78 -1.50
N VAL A 124 -12.99 -7.34 -0.72
CA VAL A 124 -13.36 -6.82 0.61
C VAL A 124 -12.17 -6.91 1.57
N LEU A 125 -11.49 -8.06 1.62
CA LEU A 125 -10.29 -8.25 2.46
C LEU A 125 -9.16 -7.29 2.08
N VAL A 126 -8.91 -7.12 0.79
CA VAL A 126 -7.92 -6.17 0.28
C VAL A 126 -8.30 -4.73 0.62
N SER A 127 -9.57 -4.36 0.47
CA SER A 127 -10.07 -3.04 0.86
C SER A 127 -9.99 -2.78 2.36
N LEU A 128 -10.15 -3.81 3.21
CA LEU A 128 -9.95 -3.73 4.65
C LEU A 128 -8.47 -3.57 5.02
N LEU A 129 -7.56 -4.28 4.36
CA LEU A 129 -6.11 -4.06 4.51
C LEU A 129 -5.72 -2.60 4.22
N ARG A 130 -6.35 -1.98 3.21
CA ARG A 130 -6.17 -0.55 2.88
C ARG A 130 -6.68 0.42 3.94
N GLN A 131 -7.54 -0.04 4.86
CA GLN A 131 -8.00 0.79 5.98
C GLN A 131 -7.00 0.82 7.13
N ILE A 132 -6.00 -0.08 7.16
CA ILE A 132 -4.93 -0.03 8.15
C ILE A 132 -4.03 1.16 7.86
N VAL A 133 -4.05 2.15 8.75
CA VAL A 133 -3.27 3.37 8.63
C VAL A 133 -1.85 3.12 9.12
N GLY A 134 -0.84 3.51 8.33
CA GLY A 134 0.56 3.47 8.74
C GLY A 134 0.88 4.50 9.82
N ALA A 135 1.87 4.20 10.66
CA ALA A 135 2.26 5.01 11.81
C ALA A 135 1.06 5.42 12.69
N ASP A 136 0.13 4.50 12.91
CA ASP A 136 -1.07 4.73 13.72
C ASP A 136 -1.23 3.60 14.74
N CYS A 137 -0.89 3.90 15.99
CA CYS A 137 -1.03 2.96 17.11
C CYS A 137 -2.29 3.24 17.94
N SER A 138 -3.32 3.89 17.36
CA SER A 138 -4.61 4.04 18.04
C SER A 138 -5.29 2.69 18.23
N ASP A 139 -6.09 2.55 19.30
CA ASP A 139 -6.80 1.31 19.62
C ASP A 139 -7.64 0.78 18.45
N GLY A 140 -8.26 1.67 17.67
CA GLY A 140 -9.06 1.29 16.52
C GLY A 140 -8.24 0.68 15.38
N ASN A 141 -7.04 1.21 15.12
CA ASN A 141 -6.15 0.68 14.08
C ASN A 141 -5.53 -0.65 14.51
N LEU A 142 -5.05 -0.74 15.76
CA LEU A 142 -4.51 -1.98 16.35
C LEU A 142 -5.57 -3.08 16.41
N TRP A 143 -6.82 -2.73 16.73
CA TRP A 143 -7.94 -3.67 16.72
C TRP A 143 -8.22 -4.22 15.31
N LEU A 144 -8.20 -3.37 14.27
CA LEU A 144 -8.35 -3.83 12.89
C LEU A 144 -7.23 -4.79 12.48
N CYS A 145 -5.97 -4.45 12.80
CA CYS A 145 -4.83 -5.33 12.57
C CYS A 145 -5.05 -6.70 13.24
N SER A 146 -5.39 -6.71 14.53
CA SER A 146 -5.66 -7.94 15.29
C SER A 146 -6.74 -8.80 14.65
N LYS A 147 -7.88 -8.18 14.27
CA LYS A 147 -8.98 -8.91 13.63
C LYS A 147 -8.60 -9.49 12.26
N LEU A 148 -7.89 -8.73 11.43
CA LEU A 148 -7.50 -9.22 10.11
C LEU A 148 -6.43 -10.31 10.18
N VAL A 149 -5.42 -10.19 11.05
CA VAL A 149 -4.43 -11.26 11.26
C VAL A 149 -5.13 -12.55 11.71
N THR A 150 -6.06 -12.43 12.65
CA THR A 150 -6.81 -13.58 13.19
C THR A 150 -7.61 -14.25 12.08
N LEU A 151 -8.36 -13.47 11.29
CA LEU A 151 -9.13 -13.97 10.14
C LEU A 151 -8.23 -14.69 9.12
N PHE A 152 -7.07 -14.12 8.77
CA PHE A 152 -6.16 -14.76 7.81
C PHE A 152 -5.56 -16.07 8.34
N LEU A 153 -5.30 -16.18 9.64
CA LEU A 153 -4.83 -17.42 10.27
C LEU A 153 -5.95 -18.46 10.35
N GLU A 154 -7.16 -18.08 10.75
CA GLU A 154 -8.32 -18.97 10.87
C GLU A 154 -8.77 -19.51 9.50
N HIS A 155 -8.67 -18.69 8.45
CA HIS A 155 -9.07 -19.05 7.08
C HIS A 155 -7.90 -19.45 6.18
N TRP A 156 -6.72 -19.73 6.75
CA TRP A 156 -5.48 -19.99 6.02
C TRP A 156 -5.65 -20.92 4.81
N GLY A 157 -6.18 -22.13 5.01
CA GLY A 157 -6.32 -23.12 3.94
C GLY A 157 -7.23 -22.67 2.81
N ARG A 158 -8.39 -22.07 3.15
CA ARG A 158 -9.34 -21.55 2.15
C ARG A 158 -8.73 -20.43 1.33
N LEU A 159 -8.05 -19.50 1.99
CA LEU A 159 -7.40 -18.37 1.32
C LEU A 159 -6.25 -18.83 0.42
N LEU A 160 -5.49 -19.83 0.86
CA LEU A 160 -4.39 -20.38 0.06
C LEU A 160 -4.89 -21.07 -1.21
N GLU A 161 -5.99 -21.83 -1.12
CA GLU A 161 -6.57 -22.55 -2.25
C GLU A 161 -7.28 -21.62 -3.25
N ASP A 162 -8.13 -20.72 -2.75
CA ASP A 162 -9.03 -19.93 -3.60
C ASP A 162 -8.47 -18.54 -3.96
N SER A 163 -7.88 -17.84 -3.00
CA SER A 163 -7.43 -16.45 -3.17
C SER A 163 -6.04 -16.15 -2.58
N PRO A 164 -4.97 -16.88 -2.98
CA PRO A 164 -3.65 -16.79 -2.35
C PRO A 164 -2.98 -15.41 -2.50
N HIS A 165 -3.45 -14.61 -3.46
CA HIS A 165 -3.00 -13.24 -3.65
C HIS A 165 -3.36 -12.33 -2.45
N VAL A 166 -4.45 -12.63 -1.72
CA VAL A 166 -4.83 -11.92 -0.49
C VAL A 166 -3.76 -12.11 0.59
N LEU A 167 -3.20 -13.32 0.73
CA LEU A 167 -2.11 -13.59 1.67
C LEU A 167 -0.84 -12.83 1.29
N SER A 168 -0.53 -12.71 -0.01
CA SER A 168 0.59 -11.88 -0.48
C SER A 168 0.39 -10.39 -0.13
N PHE A 169 -0.84 -9.87 -0.27
CA PHE A 169 -1.18 -8.50 0.14
C PHE A 169 -1.17 -8.31 1.66
N ALA A 170 -1.61 -9.33 2.42
CA ALA A 170 -1.53 -9.34 3.87
C ALA A 170 -0.07 -9.30 4.34
N LEU A 171 0.80 -10.12 3.75
CA LEU A 171 2.24 -10.13 4.03
C LEU A 171 2.86 -8.74 3.82
N TYR A 172 2.62 -8.12 2.66
CA TYR A 172 3.13 -6.78 2.36
C TYR A 172 2.65 -5.74 3.38
N THR A 173 1.36 -5.81 3.74
CA THR A 173 0.74 -4.90 4.71
C THR A 173 1.34 -5.08 6.11
N PHE A 174 1.39 -6.31 6.62
CA PHE A 174 1.84 -6.57 7.98
C PHE A 174 3.34 -6.41 8.17
N LEU A 175 4.18 -6.76 7.19
CA LEU A 175 5.61 -6.42 7.26
C LEU A 175 5.80 -4.90 7.41
N ARG A 176 5.05 -4.08 6.66
CA ARG A 176 5.15 -2.63 6.78
C ARG A 176 4.65 -2.11 8.12
N VAL A 177 3.47 -2.56 8.57
CA VAL A 177 2.83 -2.10 9.82
C VAL A 177 3.62 -2.54 11.05
N LEU A 178 4.18 -3.75 11.04
CA LEU A 178 5.04 -4.26 12.11
C LEU A 178 6.21 -3.32 12.41
N THR A 179 6.77 -2.65 11.40
CA THR A 179 7.85 -1.68 11.66
C THR A 179 7.39 -0.53 12.56
N ASP A 180 6.13 -0.14 12.49
CA ASP A 180 5.55 0.90 13.36
C ASP A 180 5.23 0.34 14.74
N HIS A 181 4.70 -0.89 14.81
CA HIS A 181 4.40 -1.56 16.07
C HIS A 181 5.66 -1.88 16.89
N CYS A 182 6.78 -2.21 16.24
CA CYS A 182 8.07 -2.38 16.90
C CYS A 182 8.69 -1.07 17.41
N ARG A 183 8.25 0.09 16.89
CA ARG A 183 8.66 1.42 17.38
C ARG A 183 7.79 1.88 18.54
N GLY A 184 6.51 1.52 18.54
CA GLY A 184 5.60 1.73 19.67
C GLY A 184 6.10 0.94 20.88
N GLY A 185 6.27 1.61 22.02
CA GLY A 185 6.86 1.00 23.22
C GLY A 185 6.15 -0.27 23.70
N SER A 186 6.75 -0.96 24.68
CA SER A 186 6.26 -2.24 25.20
C SER A 186 4.96 -2.09 26.00
N VAL A 187 3.82 -2.24 25.34
CA VAL A 187 2.49 -2.43 25.94
C VAL A 187 2.07 -3.88 25.70
N GLU A 188 1.63 -4.60 26.73
CA GLU A 188 1.31 -6.04 26.66
C GLU A 188 0.35 -6.41 25.50
N LYS A 189 -0.70 -5.59 25.28
CA LYS A 189 -1.64 -5.78 24.16
C LYS A 189 -0.95 -5.67 22.79
N LEU A 190 -0.01 -4.75 22.66
CA LEU A 190 0.76 -4.55 21.44
C LEU A 190 1.73 -5.73 21.20
N GLU A 191 2.34 -6.27 22.24
CA GLU A 191 3.22 -7.45 22.13
C GLU A 191 2.46 -8.71 21.69
N THR A 192 1.24 -8.90 22.19
CA THR A 192 0.37 -10.00 21.74
C THR A 192 0.04 -9.86 20.26
N LEU A 193 -0.32 -8.66 19.81
CA LEU A 193 -0.58 -8.38 18.40
C LEU A 193 0.66 -8.60 17.52
N LYS A 194 1.82 -8.07 17.92
CA LYS A 194 3.08 -8.26 17.22
C LYS A 194 3.41 -9.74 17.04
N THR A 195 3.19 -10.55 18.07
CA THR A 195 3.42 -12.00 18.01
C THR A 195 2.56 -12.66 16.93
N LEU A 196 1.28 -12.29 16.85
CA LEU A 196 0.36 -12.81 15.82
C LEU A 196 0.76 -12.34 14.41
N GLU A 197 1.13 -11.07 14.27
CA GLU A 197 1.58 -10.49 13.00
C GLU A 197 2.88 -11.13 12.50
N ILE A 198 3.86 -11.32 13.39
CA ILE A 198 5.11 -12.03 13.11
C ILE A 198 4.80 -13.46 12.69
N HIS A 199 3.94 -14.17 13.43
CA HIS A 199 3.55 -15.53 13.12
C HIS A 199 2.94 -15.64 11.71
N LEU A 200 1.96 -14.79 11.38
CA LEU A 200 1.36 -14.77 10.04
C LEU A 200 2.41 -14.51 8.96
N CYS A 201 3.26 -13.49 9.12
CA CYS A 201 4.28 -13.16 8.12
C CYS A 201 5.26 -14.32 7.93
N VAL A 202 5.78 -14.89 9.02
CA VAL A 202 6.73 -16.01 8.98
C VAL A 202 6.09 -17.25 8.36
N LYS A 203 4.83 -17.54 8.70
CA LYS A 203 4.07 -18.65 8.10
C LYS A 203 3.99 -18.52 6.58
N ILE A 204 3.61 -17.34 6.07
CA ILE A 204 3.56 -17.08 4.61
C ILE A 204 4.93 -17.24 3.98
N MET A 205 5.98 -16.66 4.56
CA MET A 205 7.31 -16.74 3.95
C MET A 205 7.92 -18.14 4.00
N ARG A 206 7.65 -18.94 5.04
CA ARG A 206 8.22 -20.27 5.21
C ARG A 206 7.46 -21.35 4.44
N GLU A 207 6.12 -21.28 4.44
CA GLU A 207 5.28 -22.28 3.79
C GLU A 207 5.00 -21.93 2.33
N GLU A 208 4.89 -20.64 1.99
CA GLU A 208 4.41 -20.16 0.70
C GLU A 208 5.31 -19.08 0.09
N PHE A 209 6.62 -19.33 0.06
CA PHE A 209 7.64 -18.35 -0.39
C PHE A 209 7.40 -17.80 -1.81
N HIS A 210 6.73 -18.56 -2.67
CA HIS A 210 6.35 -18.11 -4.01
C HIS A 210 5.44 -16.84 -3.97
N LEU A 211 4.68 -16.63 -2.88
CA LEU A 211 3.90 -15.42 -2.65
C LEU A 211 4.77 -14.20 -2.31
N CYS A 212 5.97 -14.40 -1.75
CA CYS A 212 6.96 -13.35 -1.54
C CYS A 212 7.54 -12.88 -2.88
N LEU A 213 7.79 -13.80 -3.82
CA LEU A 213 8.22 -13.43 -5.18
C LEU A 213 7.16 -12.60 -5.91
N LYS A 214 5.86 -12.87 -5.69
CA LYS A 214 4.77 -12.06 -6.27
C LYS A 214 4.77 -10.61 -5.79
N ILE A 215 5.34 -10.31 -4.62
CA ILE A 215 5.55 -8.94 -4.15
C ILE A 215 6.66 -8.30 -4.98
N GLY A 216 7.75 -9.02 -5.24
CA GLY A 216 8.92 -8.52 -5.93
C GLY A 216 9.88 -7.76 -5.00
N ARG A 217 10.68 -6.85 -5.58
CA ARG A 217 11.81 -6.22 -4.89
C ARG A 217 11.45 -5.52 -3.58
N ASP A 218 10.26 -4.89 -3.47
CA ASP A 218 9.87 -4.20 -2.23
C ASP A 218 9.72 -5.14 -1.02
N PHE A 219 9.56 -6.46 -1.23
CA PHE A 219 9.60 -7.41 -0.12
C PHE A 219 10.92 -7.34 0.65
N ILE A 220 12.05 -7.28 -0.06
CA ILE A 220 13.37 -7.18 0.57
C ILE A 220 13.51 -5.87 1.34
N ARG A 221 13.02 -4.75 0.76
CA ARG A 221 12.99 -3.46 1.44
C ARG A 221 12.24 -3.52 2.78
N LEU A 222 11.04 -4.11 2.77
CA LEU A 222 10.22 -4.24 3.98
C LEU A 222 10.85 -5.17 5.02
N LEU A 223 11.47 -6.27 4.57
CA LEU A 223 12.14 -7.22 5.46
C LEU A 223 13.39 -6.61 6.12
N GLN A 224 14.13 -5.76 5.39
CA GLN A 224 15.29 -5.04 5.92
C GLN A 224 14.92 -4.10 7.07
N ASP A 225 13.77 -3.42 6.99
CA ASP A 225 13.27 -2.56 8.08
C ASP A 225 13.00 -3.35 9.38
N LEU A 226 12.83 -4.68 9.27
CA LEU A 226 12.48 -5.59 10.37
C LEU A 226 13.64 -6.47 10.86
N VAL A 227 14.88 -6.28 10.37
CA VAL A 227 16.04 -7.14 10.72
C VAL A 227 16.41 -7.16 12.21
N HIS A 228 15.88 -6.22 13.00
CA HIS A 228 16.04 -6.18 14.45
C HIS A 228 15.21 -7.27 15.15
N VAL A 229 14.14 -7.77 14.51
CA VAL A 229 13.32 -8.88 14.98
C VAL A 229 14.00 -10.21 14.58
N PRO A 230 14.22 -11.16 15.53
CA PRO A 230 14.98 -12.38 15.28
C PRO A 230 14.49 -13.23 14.10
N GLU A 231 13.18 -13.39 13.96
CA GLU A 231 12.53 -14.20 12.94
C GLU A 231 12.80 -13.64 11.54
N PHE A 232 12.65 -12.32 11.37
CA PHE A 232 12.88 -11.64 10.10
C PHE A 232 14.38 -11.59 9.75
N ARG A 233 15.26 -11.49 10.75
CA ARG A 233 16.71 -11.64 10.54
C ARG A 233 17.06 -13.02 10.02
N ALA A 234 16.50 -14.07 10.63
CA ALA A 234 16.73 -15.44 10.19
C ALA A 234 16.21 -15.67 8.76
N MET A 235 15.02 -15.14 8.46
CA MET A 235 14.46 -15.14 7.09
C MET A 235 15.40 -14.49 6.08
N LEU A 236 15.89 -13.27 6.35
CA LEU A 236 16.78 -12.57 5.44
C LEU A 236 18.11 -13.32 5.25
N LYS A 237 18.64 -13.91 6.33
CA LYS A 237 19.84 -14.75 6.25
C LYS A 237 19.63 -15.95 5.32
N ASP A 238 18.51 -16.63 5.42
CA ASP A 238 18.21 -17.77 4.55
C ASP A 238 18.00 -17.33 3.10
N ILE A 239 17.35 -16.20 2.85
CA ILE A 239 17.14 -15.66 1.50
C ILE A 239 18.48 -15.39 0.79
N VAL A 240 19.45 -14.84 1.52
CA VAL A 240 20.75 -14.43 0.95
C VAL A 240 21.73 -15.59 0.90
N PHE A 241 21.82 -16.40 1.95
CA PHE A 241 22.91 -17.37 2.13
C PHE A 241 22.47 -18.84 2.01
N ASN A 242 21.17 -19.13 2.07
CA ASN A 242 20.66 -20.50 2.01
C ASN A 242 19.34 -20.59 1.20
N PRO A 243 19.29 -20.07 -0.05
CA PRO A 243 18.06 -19.92 -0.81
C PRO A 243 17.35 -21.27 -1.09
N CYS A 244 18.10 -22.38 -1.08
CA CYS A 244 17.57 -23.72 -1.32
C CYS A 244 16.49 -24.16 -0.34
N VAL A 245 16.41 -23.57 0.87
CA VAL A 245 15.37 -23.92 1.86
C VAL A 245 13.96 -23.54 1.42
N PHE A 246 13.84 -22.64 0.43
CA PHE A 246 12.55 -22.21 -0.11
C PHE A 246 12.11 -23.00 -1.35
N ASN A 247 12.91 -23.98 -1.78
CA ASN A 247 12.59 -24.79 -2.94
C ASN A 247 11.52 -25.82 -2.59
N VAL A 248 10.49 -25.92 -3.42
CA VAL A 248 9.45 -26.94 -3.35
C VAL A 248 9.26 -27.57 -4.72
N VAL A 249 8.51 -28.67 -4.81
CA VAL A 249 8.26 -29.33 -6.10
C VAL A 249 7.60 -28.33 -7.07
N GLY A 250 8.23 -28.11 -8.22
CA GLY A 250 7.74 -27.16 -9.23
C GLY A 250 8.18 -25.70 -9.03
N PHE A 251 8.94 -25.38 -7.97
CA PHE A 251 9.41 -24.02 -7.69
C PHE A 251 10.86 -24.01 -7.21
N GLN A 252 11.71 -23.22 -7.88
CA GLN A 252 13.13 -23.07 -7.52
C GLN A 252 13.52 -21.60 -7.35
N PHE A 253 13.85 -21.23 -6.12
CA PHE A 253 14.47 -19.97 -5.77
C PHE A 253 15.99 -20.15 -5.72
N LYS A 254 16.71 -19.45 -6.60
CA LYS A 254 18.17 -19.61 -6.71
C LYS A 254 18.94 -18.57 -5.94
N ASP A 255 18.50 -17.32 -6.00
CA ASP A 255 19.23 -16.17 -5.49
C ASP A 255 18.31 -14.96 -5.32
N VAL A 256 18.63 -14.09 -4.35
CA VAL A 256 17.93 -12.83 -4.09
C VAL A 256 17.85 -11.89 -5.31
N ALA A 257 18.78 -12.00 -6.26
CA ALA A 257 18.72 -11.31 -7.55
C ALA A 257 17.41 -11.56 -8.31
N GLN A 258 16.78 -12.73 -8.14
CA GLN A 258 15.45 -13.00 -8.73
C GLN A 258 14.41 -12.04 -8.16
N MET A 259 14.44 -11.77 -6.85
CA MET A 259 13.54 -10.81 -6.20
C MET A 259 13.85 -9.38 -6.65
N TYR A 260 15.12 -9.01 -6.72
CA TYR A 260 15.56 -7.70 -7.21
C TYR A 260 15.09 -7.42 -8.63
N SER A 261 15.16 -8.40 -9.52
CA SER A 261 14.70 -8.30 -10.90
C SER A 261 13.18 -8.31 -11.06
N THR A 262 12.44 -8.69 -10.02
CA THR A 262 10.98 -8.74 -10.06
C THR A 262 10.41 -7.39 -9.62
N ARG A 263 9.80 -6.67 -10.57
CA ARG A 263 9.14 -5.39 -10.29
C ARG A 263 7.95 -5.58 -9.34
N THR A 264 7.88 -4.73 -8.32
CA THR A 264 6.72 -4.65 -7.44
C THR A 264 5.52 -4.07 -8.18
N SER A 265 4.39 -4.78 -8.16
CA SER A 265 3.13 -4.29 -8.72
C SER A 265 2.63 -3.05 -7.98
N SER A 266 2.06 -2.09 -8.71
CA SER A 266 1.48 -0.86 -8.13
C SER A 266 0.36 -1.14 -7.12
N LYS A 267 -0.28 -2.31 -7.21
CA LYS A 267 -1.29 -2.77 -6.24
C LYS A 267 -0.75 -2.81 -4.81
N TYR A 268 0.52 -3.19 -4.61
CA TYR A 268 1.11 -3.22 -3.26
C TYR A 268 1.34 -1.81 -2.71
N SER A 269 1.78 -0.86 -3.53
CA SER A 269 1.93 0.54 -3.09
C SER A 269 0.60 1.16 -2.65
N LEU A 270 -0.51 0.78 -3.31
CA LEU A 270 -1.86 1.22 -2.93
C LEU A 270 -2.34 0.65 -1.59
N LEU A 271 -1.81 -0.50 -1.14
CA LEU A 271 -2.17 -1.08 0.17
C LEU A 271 -1.80 -0.20 1.35
N ARG A 272 -0.78 0.65 1.18
CA ARG A 272 -0.26 1.51 2.25
C ARG A 272 -0.79 2.93 2.19
N ILE A 273 -1.63 3.23 1.20
CA ILE A 273 -2.30 4.52 1.05
C ILE A 273 -3.80 4.29 1.20
N ASN A 274 -4.34 4.80 2.31
CA ASN A 274 -5.78 4.73 2.55
C ASN A 274 -6.55 5.57 1.50
N PRO A 275 -7.85 5.29 1.26
CA PRO A 275 -8.59 5.92 0.17
C PRO A 275 -8.65 7.46 0.22
N ASP A 276 -8.73 8.04 1.42
CA ASP A 276 -8.80 9.50 1.63
C ASP A 276 -7.45 10.17 1.30
N MET A 277 -6.35 9.56 1.74
CA MET A 277 -5.00 10.00 1.39
C MET A 277 -4.74 9.90 -0.12
N GLU A 278 -5.14 8.79 -0.74
CA GLU A 278 -5.03 8.61 -2.19
C GLU A 278 -5.80 9.72 -2.93
N THR A 279 -7.04 9.99 -2.52
CA THR A 279 -7.88 11.03 -3.14
C THR A 279 -7.20 12.39 -3.09
N GLN A 280 -6.66 12.79 -1.93
CA GLN A 280 -5.99 14.08 -1.78
C GLN A 280 -4.64 14.16 -2.51
N LEU A 281 -3.86 13.08 -2.51
CA LEU A 281 -2.60 13.01 -3.27
C LEU A 281 -2.86 13.09 -4.78
N ARG A 282 -3.87 12.36 -5.29
CA ARG A 282 -4.26 12.43 -6.70
C ARG A 282 -4.75 13.82 -7.05
N PHE A 283 -5.61 14.43 -6.25
CA PHE A 283 -6.07 15.80 -6.48
C PHE A 283 -4.92 16.81 -6.59
N LEU A 284 -3.92 16.72 -5.69
CA LEU A 284 -2.69 17.52 -5.78
C LEU A 284 -1.95 17.34 -7.11
N LEU A 285 -1.88 16.11 -7.62
CA LEU A 285 -1.10 15.74 -8.81
C LEU A 285 -1.89 15.77 -10.12
N THR A 286 -3.20 15.99 -10.08
CA THR A 286 -4.05 16.03 -11.30
C THR A 286 -4.83 17.32 -11.47
N SER A 287 -4.99 18.13 -10.42
CA SER A 287 -5.90 19.28 -10.45
C SER A 287 -5.27 20.59 -9.99
N ILE A 288 -4.15 20.54 -9.26
CA ILE A 288 -3.52 21.74 -8.70
C ILE A 288 -2.36 22.19 -9.57
N LYS A 289 -2.35 23.48 -9.92
CA LYS A 289 -1.27 24.12 -10.67
C LYS A 289 -0.04 24.35 -9.81
N LEU A 290 1.14 24.20 -10.40
CA LEU A 290 2.43 24.53 -9.80
C LEU A 290 2.46 26.02 -9.41
N GLY A 291 2.84 26.28 -8.16
CA GLY A 291 2.77 27.58 -7.51
C GLY A 291 1.57 27.74 -6.58
N HIS A 292 0.48 26.97 -6.76
CA HIS A 292 -0.74 27.07 -5.97
C HIS A 292 -0.92 25.96 -4.92
N GLN A 293 0.05 25.04 -4.81
CA GLN A 293 -0.05 23.87 -3.94
C GLN A 293 0.08 24.14 -2.44
N LYS A 294 0.61 25.29 -2.02
CA LYS A 294 0.99 25.55 -0.61
C LYS A 294 -0.15 25.28 0.38
N ARG A 295 -1.37 25.76 0.09
CA ARG A 295 -2.53 25.57 0.99
C ARG A 295 -2.93 24.10 1.07
N HIS A 296 -2.95 23.41 -0.06
CA HIS A 296 -3.30 21.98 -0.12
C HIS A 296 -2.26 21.10 0.58
N GLN A 297 -0.97 21.43 0.44
CA GLN A 297 0.11 20.79 1.18
C GLN A 297 -0.04 20.98 2.69
N VAL A 298 -0.35 22.19 3.15
CA VAL A 298 -0.60 22.46 4.58
C VAL A 298 -1.80 21.65 5.10
N TRP A 299 -2.89 21.58 4.34
CA TRP A 299 -4.05 20.76 4.70
C TRP A 299 -3.73 19.28 4.77
N PHE A 300 -3.01 18.76 3.78
CA PHE A 300 -2.57 17.38 3.75
C PHE A 300 -1.67 17.06 4.94
N ALA A 301 -0.65 17.88 5.20
CA ALA A 301 0.26 17.70 6.34
C ALA A 301 -0.49 17.76 7.67
N LYS A 302 -1.41 18.73 7.84
CA LYS A 302 -2.24 18.83 9.04
C LYS A 302 -3.03 17.56 9.30
N LYS A 303 -3.53 16.92 8.26
CA LYS A 303 -4.37 15.73 8.38
C LYS A 303 -3.56 14.44 8.54
N PHE A 304 -2.41 14.31 7.87
CA PHE A 304 -1.74 13.02 7.75
C PHE A 304 -0.30 12.97 8.26
N LEU A 305 0.38 14.11 8.44
CA LEU A 305 1.83 14.16 8.74
C LEU A 305 2.18 14.93 10.02
N ASN A 306 1.26 15.69 10.61
CA ASN A 306 1.57 16.63 11.69
C ASN A 306 1.87 15.98 13.04
N GLU A 307 1.32 14.80 13.33
CA GLU A 307 1.58 14.10 14.59
C GLU A 307 3.01 13.53 14.64
N PRO A 308 3.53 13.24 15.85
CA PRO A 308 4.75 12.45 16.01
C PRO A 308 4.65 11.13 15.23
N ASP A 309 5.76 10.66 14.68
CA ASP A 309 5.88 9.39 13.94
C ASP A 309 5.09 9.28 12.62
N LYS A 310 4.11 10.14 12.34
CA LYS A 310 3.43 10.17 11.03
C LYS A 310 4.35 10.48 9.85
N GLU A 311 5.57 10.97 10.09
CA GLU A 311 6.60 11.10 9.04
C GLU A 311 7.00 9.76 8.41
N PHE A 312 6.86 8.62 9.10
CA PHE A 312 7.17 7.30 8.52
C PHE A 312 6.26 6.95 7.33
N VAL A 313 5.04 7.49 7.30
CA VAL A 313 4.10 7.34 6.17
C VAL A 313 4.63 7.99 4.89
N ILE A 314 5.55 8.96 4.99
CA ILE A 314 6.15 9.61 3.82
C ILE A 314 6.85 8.58 2.92
N ILE A 315 7.45 7.54 3.50
CA ILE A 315 8.10 6.46 2.77
C ILE A 315 7.09 5.77 1.83
N ASP A 316 5.90 5.46 2.33
CA ASP A 316 4.83 4.82 1.57
C ASP A 316 4.25 5.79 0.52
N ILE A 317 4.10 7.07 0.85
CA ILE A 317 3.64 8.12 -0.07
C ILE A 317 4.62 8.26 -1.25
N VAL A 318 5.94 8.25 -1.00
CA VAL A 318 6.94 8.33 -2.06
C VAL A 318 6.89 7.09 -2.96
N ARG A 319 6.74 5.88 -2.40
CA ARG A 319 6.53 4.67 -3.21
C ARG A 319 5.25 4.77 -4.06
N PHE A 320 4.15 5.28 -3.50
CA PHE A 320 2.91 5.51 -4.24
C PHE A 320 3.09 6.49 -5.41
N ILE A 321 3.73 7.65 -5.17
CA ILE A 321 3.96 8.65 -6.22
C ILE A 321 4.81 8.07 -7.36
N CYS A 322 5.82 7.27 -7.03
CA CYS A 322 6.69 6.65 -8.03
C CYS A 322 6.00 5.50 -8.76
N CYS A 323 5.31 4.60 -8.03
CA CYS A 323 4.90 3.29 -8.55
C CYS A 323 3.43 3.17 -8.91
N ALA A 324 2.54 3.98 -8.34
CA ALA A 324 1.08 3.84 -8.47
C ALA A 324 0.38 5.10 -9.02
N HIS A 325 1.10 6.22 -9.15
CA HIS A 325 0.62 7.42 -9.79
C HIS A 325 1.46 7.77 -11.02
N HIS A 326 0.99 7.37 -12.19
CA HIS A 326 1.59 7.70 -13.49
C HIS A 326 0.62 8.64 -14.24
N PRO A 327 0.87 9.97 -14.22
CA PRO A 327 0.01 10.92 -14.91
C PRO A 327 0.01 10.65 -16.43
N PRO A 328 -1.11 10.88 -17.12
CA PRO A 328 -1.14 10.83 -18.58
C PRO A 328 -0.38 12.03 -19.17
N ASN A 329 -0.03 11.97 -20.46
CA ASN A 329 0.84 12.95 -21.12
C ASN A 329 0.30 14.38 -21.06
N GLU A 330 -1.02 14.54 -21.09
CA GLU A 330 -1.69 15.84 -21.01
C GLU A 330 -1.37 16.52 -19.67
N ILE A 331 -1.33 15.76 -18.58
CA ILE A 331 -0.95 16.28 -17.26
C ILE A 331 0.55 16.56 -17.22
N ILE A 332 1.39 15.67 -17.75
CA ILE A 332 2.86 15.86 -17.77
C ILE A 332 3.26 17.14 -18.52
N GLN A 333 2.54 17.48 -19.60
CA GLN A 333 2.80 18.67 -20.43
C GLN A 333 2.09 19.95 -19.94
N SER A 334 1.35 19.86 -18.84
CA SER A 334 0.58 20.97 -18.28
C SER A 334 1.34 21.76 -17.19
N ASP A 335 0.67 22.74 -16.58
CA ASP A 335 1.15 23.48 -15.42
C ASP A 335 0.75 22.84 -14.09
N ILE A 336 0.24 21.60 -14.08
CA ILE A 336 -0.09 20.85 -12.87
C ILE A 336 1.18 20.55 -12.05
N VAL A 337 1.06 20.47 -10.72
CA VAL A 337 2.16 20.13 -9.81
C VAL A 337 2.78 18.79 -10.23
N PRO A 338 4.07 18.78 -10.64
CA PRO A 338 4.71 17.56 -11.07
C PRO A 338 5.09 16.69 -9.86
N ARG A 339 5.16 15.38 -10.10
CA ARG A 339 5.48 14.38 -9.07
C ARG A 339 6.75 14.68 -8.28
N TRP A 340 7.81 15.13 -8.97
CA TRP A 340 9.08 15.48 -8.35
C TRP A 340 8.96 16.64 -7.35
N ALA A 341 8.11 17.62 -7.62
CA ALA A 341 7.92 18.78 -6.74
C ALA A 341 7.21 18.38 -5.44
N LEU A 342 6.24 17.46 -5.54
CA LEU A 342 5.59 16.91 -4.35
C LEU A 342 6.56 16.09 -3.50
N ILE A 343 7.41 15.25 -4.11
CA ILE A 343 8.46 14.50 -3.40
C ILE A 343 9.46 15.44 -2.73
N GLY A 344 9.86 16.52 -3.40
CA GLY A 344 10.72 17.55 -2.82
C GLY A 344 10.13 18.15 -1.53
N TRP A 345 8.84 18.48 -1.54
CA TRP A 345 8.14 18.96 -0.34
C TRP A 345 8.06 17.89 0.76
N LEU A 346 7.79 16.64 0.40
CA LEU A 346 7.73 15.53 1.37
C LEU A 346 9.07 15.30 2.07
N LEU A 347 10.20 15.43 1.36
CA LEU A 347 11.54 15.38 1.97
C LEU A 347 11.74 16.48 3.02
N THR A 348 11.24 17.70 2.77
CA THR A 348 11.29 18.79 3.75
C THR A 348 10.36 18.59 4.95
N SER A 349 9.41 17.66 4.85
CA SER A 349 8.46 17.34 5.93
C SER A 349 8.99 16.26 6.88
N CYS A 350 10.11 15.62 6.56
CA CYS A 350 10.78 14.67 7.44
C CYS A 350 11.53 15.41 8.56
N ARG A 351 11.40 14.91 9.79
CA ARG A 351 11.98 15.47 11.01
C ARG A 351 13.25 14.73 11.42
N ARG A 352 13.33 13.42 11.13
CA ARG A 352 14.44 12.55 11.55
C ARG A 352 15.31 12.13 10.37
N ASN A 353 16.63 12.15 10.57
CA ASN A 353 17.60 11.81 9.52
C ASN A 353 17.45 10.38 8.97
N HIS A 354 17.12 9.41 9.83
CA HIS A 354 16.90 8.02 9.38
C HIS A 354 15.62 7.90 8.53
N VAL A 355 14.59 8.72 8.79
CA VAL A 355 13.39 8.77 7.94
C VAL A 355 13.73 9.36 6.58
N VAL A 356 14.53 10.44 6.54
CA VAL A 356 15.04 11.01 5.29
C VAL A 356 15.81 9.94 4.49
N ALA A 357 16.69 9.17 5.13
CA ALA A 357 17.41 8.08 4.46
C ALA A 357 16.45 7.01 3.89
N ASN A 358 15.43 6.61 4.63
CA ASN A 358 14.44 5.64 4.16
C ASN A 358 13.57 6.19 3.01
N VAL A 359 13.24 7.48 3.03
CA VAL A 359 12.54 8.14 1.91
C VAL A 359 13.41 8.20 0.67
N LYS A 360 14.72 8.50 0.81
CA LYS A 360 15.67 8.45 -0.31
C LYS A 360 15.82 7.02 -0.85
N LEU A 361 15.87 6.01 0.02
CA LEU A 361 15.89 4.61 -0.40
C LEU A 361 14.62 4.25 -1.17
N ALA A 362 13.44 4.63 -0.68
CA ALA A 362 12.16 4.43 -1.38
C ALA A 362 12.11 5.12 -2.76
N LEU A 363 12.70 6.30 -2.88
CA LEU A 363 12.80 7.07 -4.13
C LEU A 363 13.74 6.39 -5.15
N PHE A 364 14.86 5.83 -4.69
CA PHE A 364 15.86 5.19 -5.56
C PHE A 364 15.70 3.67 -5.68
N TYR A 365 14.71 3.06 -5.01
CA TYR A 365 14.63 1.60 -4.95
C TYR A 365 14.49 0.94 -6.33
N ASP A 366 13.70 1.54 -7.22
CA ASP A 366 13.53 1.04 -8.59
C ASP A 366 14.75 1.34 -9.48
N TRP A 367 15.62 2.28 -9.10
CA TRP A 367 16.87 2.57 -9.82
C TRP A 367 17.91 1.48 -9.63
N LEU A 368 18.04 0.95 -8.42
CA LEU A 368 19.10 0.01 -8.04
C LEU A 368 19.10 -1.23 -8.94
N PHE A 369 17.92 -1.71 -9.33
CA PHE A 369 17.74 -2.94 -10.08
C PHE A 369 16.96 -2.69 -11.38
N PHE A 370 17.15 -1.51 -11.96
CA PHE A 370 16.40 -1.10 -13.14
C PHE A 370 16.70 -1.98 -14.35
N ASP A 371 15.65 -2.52 -14.95
CA ASP A 371 15.70 -3.25 -16.22
C ASP A 371 14.55 -2.78 -17.12
N GLU A 372 14.89 -2.12 -18.23
CA GLU A 372 13.92 -1.55 -19.18
C GLU A 372 12.91 -2.58 -19.73
N ARG A 373 13.23 -3.88 -19.69
CA ARG A 373 12.34 -4.93 -20.17
C ARG A 373 11.09 -5.11 -19.29
N VAL A 374 11.20 -4.80 -18.01
CA VAL A 374 10.14 -5.04 -17.00
C VAL A 374 9.76 -3.79 -16.22
N ASP A 375 10.69 -2.85 -16.08
CA ASP A 375 10.51 -1.61 -15.35
C ASP A 375 10.02 -0.47 -16.24
N THR A 376 9.37 0.50 -15.61
CA THR A 376 8.83 1.68 -16.30
C THR A 376 9.66 2.91 -15.97
N ILE A 377 9.88 3.75 -16.98
CA ILE A 377 10.52 5.06 -16.80
C ILE A 377 9.80 5.93 -15.76
N MET A 378 8.48 5.73 -15.62
CA MET A 378 7.66 6.49 -14.67
C MET A 378 8.03 6.21 -13.21
N ASN A 379 8.66 5.08 -12.90
CA ASN A 379 9.11 4.76 -11.54
C ASN A 379 10.41 5.49 -11.17
N ILE A 380 11.24 5.83 -12.16
CA ILE A 380 12.58 6.40 -11.94
C ILE A 380 12.67 7.90 -12.22
N GLU A 381 11.83 8.44 -13.12
CA GLU A 381 11.87 9.86 -13.49
C GLU A 381 11.74 10.85 -12.31
N PRO A 382 10.95 10.61 -11.24
CA PRO A 382 10.72 11.65 -10.25
C PRO A 382 12.01 12.03 -9.51
N ALA A 383 12.91 11.07 -9.32
CA ALA A 383 14.18 11.28 -8.63
C ALA A 383 15.13 12.18 -9.44
N VAL A 384 15.28 11.91 -10.75
CA VAL A 384 16.18 12.72 -11.59
C VAL A 384 15.63 14.12 -11.82
N LEU A 385 14.31 14.25 -12.01
CA LEU A 385 13.67 15.53 -12.19
C LEU A 385 13.77 16.36 -10.91
N LEU A 386 13.60 15.76 -9.74
CA LEU A 386 13.82 16.44 -8.46
C LEU A 386 15.26 16.95 -8.34
N MET A 387 16.25 16.11 -8.68
CA MET A 387 17.65 16.50 -8.68
C MET A 387 17.92 17.68 -9.62
N VAL A 388 17.46 17.63 -10.87
CA VAL A 388 17.73 18.67 -11.88
C VAL A 388 17.02 19.97 -11.57
N HIS A 389 15.72 19.92 -11.23
CA HIS A 389 14.93 21.11 -10.94
C HIS A 389 15.30 21.77 -9.60
N SER A 390 16.00 21.07 -8.71
CA SER A 390 16.50 21.64 -7.46
C SER A 390 17.78 22.45 -7.64
N ILE A 391 18.57 22.23 -8.70
CA ILE A 391 19.88 22.90 -8.88
C ILE A 391 19.80 24.43 -8.73
N PRO A 392 18.84 25.16 -9.34
CA PRO A 392 18.86 26.63 -9.33
C PRO A 392 18.63 27.26 -7.95
N LYS A 393 17.94 26.57 -7.03
CA LYS A 393 17.48 27.16 -5.75
C LYS A 393 17.75 26.30 -4.51
N TYR A 394 17.88 25.00 -4.68
CA TYR A 394 17.94 24.00 -3.61
C TYR A 394 19.01 22.93 -3.93
N VAL A 395 20.20 23.35 -4.37
CA VAL A 395 21.27 22.45 -4.82
C VAL A 395 21.67 21.39 -3.77
N ASP A 396 21.48 21.69 -2.49
CA ASP A 396 21.71 20.74 -1.39
C ASP A 396 20.84 19.47 -1.52
N ILE A 397 19.62 19.60 -2.04
CA ILE A 397 18.75 18.44 -2.35
C ILE A 397 19.42 17.59 -3.43
N THR A 398 19.89 18.21 -4.52
CA THR A 398 20.60 17.51 -5.60
C THR A 398 21.85 16.80 -5.09
N HIS A 399 22.66 17.49 -4.27
CA HIS A 399 23.86 16.93 -3.65
C HIS A 399 23.50 15.71 -2.81
N ALA A 400 22.57 15.87 -1.87
CA ALA A 400 22.23 14.84 -0.89
C ALA A 400 21.51 13.63 -1.51
N LEU A 401 20.85 13.79 -2.65
CA LEU A 401 20.24 12.69 -3.41
C LEU A 401 21.29 11.94 -4.25
N LEU A 402 22.14 12.66 -4.97
CA LEU A 402 23.17 12.06 -5.81
C LEU A 402 24.20 11.30 -4.95
N GLU A 403 24.64 11.91 -3.84
CA GLU A 403 25.54 11.26 -2.88
C GLU A 403 24.93 9.96 -2.33
N PHE A 404 23.65 9.99 -1.95
CA PHE A 404 22.95 8.83 -1.42
C PHE A 404 22.82 7.72 -2.47
N LEU A 405 22.44 8.03 -3.71
CA LEU A 405 22.37 7.06 -4.80
C LEU A 405 23.74 6.39 -5.04
N LEU A 406 24.81 7.18 -5.11
CA LEU A 406 26.16 6.66 -5.30
C LEU A 406 26.62 5.81 -4.10
N HIS A 407 26.23 6.18 -2.88
CA HIS A 407 26.47 5.35 -1.70
C HIS A 407 25.74 4.00 -1.80
N LEU A 408 24.46 3.98 -2.17
CA LEU A 408 23.69 2.74 -2.33
C LEU A 408 24.35 1.79 -3.33
N VAL A 409 24.85 2.29 -4.46
CA VAL A 409 25.55 1.46 -5.46
C VAL A 409 26.81 0.80 -4.87
N ASP A 410 27.48 1.47 -3.94
CA ASP A 410 28.69 0.95 -3.32
C ASP A 410 28.42 -0.01 -2.14
N SER A 411 27.29 0.13 -1.45
CA SER A 411 27.06 -0.52 -0.15
C SER A 411 25.79 -1.34 0.00
N TYR A 412 24.80 -1.24 -0.89
CA TYR A 412 23.49 -1.90 -0.69
C TYR A 412 23.58 -3.43 -0.71
N ASP A 413 24.23 -3.99 -1.73
CA ASP A 413 24.56 -5.42 -1.83
C ASP A 413 25.93 -5.53 -2.51
N VAL A 414 26.96 -5.74 -1.68
CA VAL A 414 28.37 -5.75 -2.12
C VAL A 414 28.65 -6.95 -3.04
N GLU A 415 28.00 -8.09 -2.82
CA GLU A 415 28.19 -9.30 -3.63
C GLU A 415 27.60 -9.11 -5.04
N ARG A 416 26.51 -8.34 -5.15
CA ARG A 416 25.79 -8.09 -6.41
C ARG A 416 26.00 -6.66 -6.92
N LYS A 417 27.16 -6.06 -6.62
CA LYS A 417 27.49 -4.68 -7.02
C LYS A 417 27.36 -4.42 -8.53
N SER A 418 27.72 -5.38 -9.38
CA SER A 418 27.56 -5.26 -10.83
C SER A 418 26.11 -5.06 -11.24
N VAL A 419 25.17 -5.76 -10.59
CA VAL A 419 23.73 -5.58 -10.81
C VAL A 419 23.30 -4.15 -10.47
N LEU A 420 23.79 -3.59 -9.35
CA LEU A 420 23.50 -2.21 -8.93
C LEU A 420 24.07 -1.17 -9.90
N VAL A 421 25.32 -1.33 -10.32
CA VAL A 421 25.98 -0.46 -11.31
C VAL A 421 25.21 -0.49 -12.63
N LYS A 422 24.86 -1.69 -13.12
CA LYS A 422 24.07 -1.87 -14.33
C LYS A 422 22.69 -1.23 -14.23
N GLY A 423 21.96 -1.45 -13.13
CA GLY A 423 20.64 -0.86 -12.90
C GLY A 423 20.68 0.67 -12.96
N VAL A 424 21.54 1.29 -12.15
CA VAL A 424 21.61 2.75 -12.07
C VAL A 424 22.12 3.38 -13.36
N SER A 425 23.12 2.78 -14.02
CA SER A 425 23.62 3.28 -15.30
C SER A 425 22.57 3.16 -16.41
N SER A 426 21.85 2.04 -16.49
CA SER A 426 20.76 1.83 -17.46
C SER A 426 19.61 2.81 -17.24
N ALA A 427 19.25 3.09 -15.98
CA ALA A 427 18.25 4.09 -15.64
C ALA A 427 18.63 5.48 -16.17
N PHE A 428 19.87 5.95 -15.92
CA PHE A 428 20.35 7.22 -16.45
C PHE A 428 20.36 7.26 -17.98
N GLN A 429 20.83 6.20 -18.64
CA GLN A 429 20.85 6.12 -20.10
C GLN A 429 19.44 6.21 -20.70
N LEU A 430 18.46 5.49 -20.12
CA LEU A 430 17.08 5.54 -20.56
C LEU A 430 16.47 6.94 -20.38
N LEU A 431 16.69 7.57 -19.23
CA LEU A 431 16.16 8.90 -18.90
C LEU A 431 16.63 9.98 -19.90
N VAL A 432 17.89 9.89 -20.34
CA VAL A 432 18.42 10.76 -21.42
C VAL A 432 17.82 10.37 -22.76
N ARG A 433 17.81 9.08 -23.11
CA ARG A 433 17.32 8.59 -24.41
C ARG A 433 15.84 8.93 -24.65
N LYS A 434 15.03 8.92 -23.60
CA LYS A 434 13.60 9.29 -23.65
C LYS A 434 13.35 10.78 -23.44
N GLY A 435 14.40 11.59 -23.26
CA GLY A 435 14.28 13.04 -23.16
C GLY A 435 13.70 13.57 -21.84
N VAL A 436 13.63 12.73 -20.79
CA VAL A 436 13.23 13.19 -19.44
C VAL A 436 14.20 14.26 -18.94
N ILE A 437 15.49 14.05 -19.22
CA ILE A 437 16.52 15.09 -19.12
C ILE A 437 17.26 15.19 -20.45
N ARG A 438 17.67 16.41 -20.83
CA ARG A 438 18.33 16.65 -22.12
C ARG A 438 19.72 16.02 -22.21
N SER A 439 20.51 16.12 -21.14
CA SER A 439 21.86 15.59 -21.04
C SER A 439 22.22 15.39 -19.57
N LEU A 440 23.14 14.46 -19.29
CA LEU A 440 23.75 14.29 -17.97
C LEU A 440 24.73 15.42 -17.62
N ASP A 441 25.09 16.28 -18.57
CA ASP A 441 25.94 17.45 -18.32
C ASP A 441 25.34 18.39 -17.26
N VAL A 442 24.02 18.41 -17.13
CA VAL A 442 23.32 19.17 -16.09
C VAL A 442 23.74 18.74 -14.67
N LEU A 443 24.24 17.52 -14.49
CA LEU A 443 24.82 17.02 -13.25
C LEU A 443 26.36 16.99 -13.32
N ILE A 444 26.91 16.43 -14.40
CA ILE A 444 28.36 16.16 -14.55
C ILE A 444 29.19 17.44 -14.68
N SER A 445 28.61 18.49 -15.26
CA SER A 445 29.26 19.77 -15.51
C SER A 445 28.73 20.89 -14.61
N CYS A 446 27.87 20.55 -13.64
CA CYS A 446 27.31 21.54 -12.71
C CYS A 446 28.40 22.12 -11.79
N PRO A 447 28.65 23.45 -11.83
CA PRO A 447 29.67 24.06 -10.98
C PRO A 447 29.31 24.03 -9.50
N ALA A 448 28.01 24.04 -9.17
CA ALA A 448 27.52 24.03 -7.80
C ALA A 448 27.61 22.64 -7.11
N LEU A 449 27.85 21.56 -7.88
CA LEU A 449 28.03 20.22 -7.32
C LEU A 449 29.50 19.93 -7.00
N HIS A 450 29.72 19.22 -5.90
CA HIS A 450 31.05 18.86 -5.42
C HIS A 450 31.82 18.02 -6.47
N PRO A 451 33.09 18.36 -6.79
CA PRO A 451 33.87 17.67 -7.82
C PRO A 451 33.93 16.15 -7.66
N ALA A 452 34.09 15.66 -6.44
CA ALA A 452 34.16 14.22 -6.16
C ALA A 452 32.87 13.46 -6.54
N LEU A 453 31.70 14.08 -6.39
CA LEU A 453 30.42 13.46 -6.78
C LEU A 453 30.30 13.38 -8.30
N LYS A 454 30.69 14.44 -9.00
CA LYS A 454 30.71 14.47 -10.47
C LYS A 454 31.62 13.38 -11.03
N GLU A 455 32.80 13.20 -10.43
CA GLU A 455 33.75 12.19 -10.85
C GLU A 455 33.27 10.76 -10.54
N ARG A 456 32.62 10.54 -9.40
CA ARG A 456 31.98 9.23 -9.10
C ARG A 456 30.86 8.92 -10.09
N LEU A 457 30.02 9.90 -10.43
CA LEU A 457 28.96 9.72 -11.42
C LEU A 457 29.54 9.39 -12.81
N LYS A 458 30.58 10.09 -13.26
CA LYS A 458 31.26 9.79 -14.54
C LYS A 458 31.78 8.35 -14.57
N ARG A 459 32.45 7.90 -13.51
CA ARG A 459 32.97 6.53 -13.40
C ARG A 459 31.87 5.48 -13.43
N LEU A 460 30.77 5.70 -12.70
CA LEU A 460 29.60 4.80 -12.71
C LEU A 460 29.03 4.63 -14.13
N LEU A 461 28.88 5.74 -14.85
CA LEU A 461 28.34 5.74 -16.21
C LEU A 461 29.30 5.12 -17.23
N ALA A 462 30.61 5.21 -17.00
CA ALA A 462 31.62 4.55 -17.83
C ALA A 462 31.60 3.03 -17.64
N CYS A 463 31.53 2.54 -16.40
CA CYS A 463 31.44 1.10 -16.12
C CYS A 463 30.19 0.46 -16.73
N GLY A 464 29.03 1.12 -16.64
CA GLY A 464 27.79 0.59 -17.21
C GLY A 464 27.80 0.40 -18.73
N LYS A 465 28.66 1.14 -19.46
CA LYS A 465 28.83 0.99 -20.92
C LYS A 465 29.63 -0.27 -21.31
N LEU A 466 30.50 -0.76 -20.43
CA LEU A 466 31.34 -1.95 -20.68
C LEU A 466 30.60 -3.26 -20.40
N GLU A 467 29.55 -3.25 -19.58
CA GLU A 467 28.74 -4.43 -19.24
C GLU A 467 27.47 -4.59 -20.12
N SER A 468 27.26 -3.66 -21.06
CA SER A 468 26.12 -3.66 -22.00
C SER A 468 26.50 -4.01 -23.45
N SER A 469 27.80 -4.15 -23.73
CA SER A 469 28.39 -4.81 -24.90
C SER A 469 28.61 -6.30 -24.61
#